data_AF-A0A1I1WWW1-F1
#
_entry.id   AF-A0A1I1WWW1-F1
#
_cell.length_a   1.000
_cell.length_b   1.000
_cell.length_c   1.000
_cell.angle_alpha   90.00
_cell.angle_beta   90.00
_cell.angle_gamma   90.00
#
_symmetry.space_group_name_H-M   'P 1'
#
loop_
_entity.id
_entity.type
_entity.pdbx_description
1 polymer ?
#
loop_
_entity_poly.entity_id
_entity_poly.type
_entity_poly.pdbx_seq_one_letter_code
_entity_poly.pdbx_strand_id
1 'polypeptide(L)'
;MKKSKIALETSFWAGNEAENVFKAIHAFFAFAHLDYYKQNVSEMLMYSYKTKVYKQDNPSDVFILYKVIKSFLKVGFCLKGKSRKWKVKEFLENETLFQLSSLTKEEYENPFIVFQKAFEEKTLEEFELFIGLILEHSLSPIDGYPESDVTTPYIHLIKMLDAAKLIKERGVEKIKKMHRIDAAKE
;
A
#
# COMPACT_ATOMS: atom_id res chain seq x y z
N MET A 1 0.89 26.58 -11.02
CA MET A 1 -0.20 25.58 -11.16
C MET A 1 -0.56 25.05 -9.78
N LYS A 2 -1.82 25.17 -9.35
CA LYS A 2 -2.28 24.60 -8.07
C LYS A 2 -2.06 23.09 -8.11
N LYS A 3 -1.38 22.51 -7.11
CA LYS A 3 -1.29 21.05 -6.95
C LYS A 3 -2.72 20.52 -6.85
N SER A 4 -3.18 19.77 -7.86
CA SER A 4 -4.41 19.01 -7.76
C SER A 4 -4.25 18.06 -6.57
N LYS A 5 -5.16 18.14 -5.60
CA LYS A 5 -5.19 17.21 -4.47
C LYS A 5 -5.72 15.89 -5.04
N ILE A 6 -4.89 14.84 -5.04
CA ILE A 6 -5.32 13.49 -5.41
C ILE A 6 -6.45 13.08 -4.45
N ALA A 7 -7.62 12.74 -4.99
CA ALA A 7 -8.71 12.16 -4.22
C ALA A 7 -8.33 10.73 -3.84
N LEU A 8 -8.48 10.36 -2.57
CA LEU A 8 -8.10 9.02 -2.10
C LEU A 8 -9.18 7.98 -2.44
N GLU A 9 -10.41 8.43 -2.72
CA GLU A 9 -11.55 7.57 -3.11
C GLU A 9 -11.87 6.52 -2.04
N THR A 10 -11.64 6.91 -0.79
CA THR A 10 -11.86 6.07 0.40
C THR A 10 -13.34 5.90 0.72
N SER A 11 -14.22 6.78 0.24
CA SER A 11 -15.66 6.74 0.50
C SER A 11 -16.33 5.40 0.16
N PHE A 12 -15.82 4.72 -0.87
CA PHE A 12 -16.36 3.43 -1.32
C PHE A 12 -16.26 2.32 -0.27
N TRP A 13 -15.17 2.29 0.53
CA TRP A 13 -14.90 1.20 1.45
C TRP A 13 -14.76 1.64 2.92
N ALA A 14 -14.54 2.94 3.18
CA ALA A 14 -14.53 3.54 4.51
C ALA A 14 -15.87 4.20 4.88
N GLY A 15 -16.83 4.31 3.93
CA GLY A 15 -18.10 5.00 4.12
C GLY A 15 -18.02 6.54 4.08
N ASN A 16 -16.82 7.13 4.12
CA ASN A 16 -16.57 8.56 3.96
C ASN A 16 -15.21 8.83 3.32
N GLU A 17 -14.98 10.05 2.82
CA GLU A 17 -13.67 10.44 2.33
C GLU A 17 -12.74 10.76 3.50
N ALA A 18 -11.60 10.06 3.58
CA ALA A 18 -10.65 10.22 4.66
C ALA A 18 -10.01 11.62 4.61
N GLU A 19 -10.14 12.35 5.73
CA GLU A 19 -9.60 13.69 5.88
C GLU A 19 -8.07 13.74 5.71
N ASN A 20 -7.37 12.65 6.08
CA ASN A 20 -5.94 12.52 5.92
C ASN A 20 -5.50 11.07 5.65
N VAL A 21 -4.27 10.94 5.14
CA VAL A 21 -3.65 9.68 4.70
C VAL A 21 -3.53 8.65 5.83
N PHE A 22 -3.27 9.06 7.08
CA PHE A 22 -3.16 8.11 8.19
C PHE A 22 -4.54 7.57 8.60
N LYS A 23 -5.57 8.44 8.65
CA LYS A 23 -6.97 7.99 8.82
C LYS A 23 -7.37 7.01 7.71
N ALA A 24 -6.94 7.25 6.47
CA ALA A 24 -7.16 6.31 5.35
C ALA A 24 -6.51 4.95 5.63
N ILE A 25 -5.25 4.89 6.10
CA ILE A 25 -4.62 3.62 6.49
C ILE A 25 -5.40 2.90 7.59
N HIS A 26 -5.85 3.63 8.63
CA HIS A 26 -6.63 3.03 9.70
C HIS A 26 -7.93 2.41 9.18
N ALA A 27 -8.66 3.14 8.34
CA ALA A 27 -9.88 2.64 7.72
C ALA A 27 -9.59 1.44 6.81
N PHE A 28 -8.48 1.46 6.05
CA PHE A 28 -8.12 0.37 5.12
C PHE A 28 -7.95 -0.94 5.88
N PHE A 29 -7.30 -0.89 7.03
CA PHE A 29 -7.17 -2.06 7.92
C PHE A 29 -8.33 -2.24 8.90
N ALA A 30 -9.39 -1.44 8.81
CA ALA A 30 -10.67 -1.72 9.45
C ALA A 30 -11.60 -2.49 8.49
N PHE A 31 -11.45 -2.28 7.18
CA PHE A 31 -12.15 -3.04 6.15
C PHE A 31 -11.72 -4.51 6.10
N ALA A 32 -10.41 -4.79 6.12
CA ALA A 32 -9.89 -6.16 6.17
C ALA A 32 -8.49 -6.26 6.81
N HIS A 33 -8.11 -7.47 7.22
CA HIS A 33 -6.78 -7.77 7.76
C HIS A 33 -5.70 -7.83 6.65
N LEU A 34 -4.43 -7.69 7.03
CA LEU A 34 -3.30 -7.72 6.09
C LEU A 34 -3.29 -9.01 5.25
N ASP A 35 -3.52 -10.16 5.90
CA ASP A 35 -3.47 -11.47 5.24
C ASP A 35 -4.56 -11.60 4.17
N TYR A 36 -5.74 -11.01 4.40
CA TYR A 36 -6.80 -10.96 3.40
C TYR A 36 -6.31 -10.27 2.12
N TYR A 37 -5.66 -9.10 2.24
CA TYR A 37 -5.17 -8.37 1.07
C TYR A 37 -4.07 -9.14 0.34
N LYS A 38 -3.08 -9.65 1.07
CA LYS A 38 -1.95 -10.38 0.48
C LYS A 38 -2.47 -11.63 -0.24
N GLN A 39 -3.26 -12.46 0.43
CA GLN A 39 -3.83 -13.67 -0.15
C GLN A 39 -4.67 -13.35 -1.40
N ASN A 40 -5.62 -12.42 -1.30
CA ASN A 40 -6.53 -12.17 -2.42
C ASN A 40 -5.83 -11.52 -3.62
N VAL A 41 -4.82 -10.66 -3.41
CA VAL A 41 -4.00 -10.10 -4.51
C VAL A 41 -3.13 -11.18 -5.15
N SER A 42 -2.51 -12.06 -4.34
CA SER A 42 -1.73 -13.19 -4.86
C SER A 42 -2.61 -14.17 -5.64
N GLU A 43 -3.80 -14.50 -5.14
CA GLU A 43 -4.76 -15.37 -5.84
C GLU A 43 -5.25 -14.73 -7.14
N MET A 44 -5.61 -13.45 -7.12
CA MET A 44 -6.00 -12.69 -8.31
C MET A 44 -4.89 -12.72 -9.38
N LEU A 45 -3.63 -12.49 -9.00
CA LEU A 45 -2.48 -12.64 -9.89
C LEU A 45 -2.31 -14.08 -10.38
N MET A 46 -2.46 -15.09 -9.51
CA MET A 46 -2.34 -16.50 -9.94
C MET A 46 -3.44 -16.90 -10.93
N TYR A 47 -4.65 -16.36 -10.77
CA TYR A 47 -5.76 -16.60 -11.66
C TYR A 47 -5.67 -15.81 -12.97
N SER A 48 -4.93 -14.70 -13.02
CA SER A 48 -4.68 -14.01 -14.30
C SER A 48 -3.92 -14.87 -15.31
N TYR A 49 -3.28 -15.96 -14.87
CA TYR A 49 -2.60 -16.94 -15.73
C TYR A 49 -3.42 -18.22 -15.97
N LYS A 50 -4.66 -18.30 -15.49
CA LYS A 50 -5.50 -19.50 -15.59
C LYS A 50 -6.66 -19.26 -16.55
N THR A 51 -7.12 -20.32 -17.20
CA THR A 51 -8.38 -20.35 -17.97
C THR A 51 -9.61 -20.52 -17.08
N LYS A 52 -9.57 -19.97 -15.86
CA LYS A 52 -10.63 -20.10 -14.85
C LYS A 52 -10.91 -18.73 -14.27
N VAL A 53 -12.19 -18.44 -14.04
CA VAL A 53 -12.64 -17.21 -13.39
C VAL A 53 -12.38 -17.31 -11.88
N TYR A 54 -11.64 -16.32 -11.34
CA TYR A 54 -11.42 -16.19 -9.91
C TYR A 54 -12.73 -15.81 -9.19
N LYS A 55 -13.02 -16.48 -8.07
CA LYS A 55 -14.29 -16.35 -7.33
C LYS A 55 -15.51 -16.41 -8.24
N GLN A 56 -15.58 -17.43 -9.11
CA GLN A 56 -16.66 -17.60 -10.10
C GLN A 56 -18.08 -17.49 -9.50
N ASP A 57 -18.28 -17.95 -8.26
CA ASP A 57 -19.58 -17.87 -7.57
C ASP A 57 -19.97 -16.42 -7.19
N ASN A 58 -18.99 -15.54 -6.97
CA ASN A 58 -19.19 -14.13 -6.67
C ASN A 58 -18.03 -13.25 -7.17
N PRO A 59 -17.96 -12.98 -8.50
CA PRO A 59 -16.86 -12.22 -9.09
C PRO A 59 -16.86 -10.74 -8.65
N SER A 60 -17.97 -10.25 -8.09
CA SER A 60 -18.06 -8.88 -7.55
C SER A 60 -17.03 -8.63 -6.43
N ASP A 61 -16.66 -9.66 -5.67
CA ASP A 61 -15.64 -9.57 -4.62
C ASP A 61 -14.26 -9.18 -5.18
N VAL A 62 -13.92 -9.65 -6.38
CA VAL A 62 -12.67 -9.34 -7.05
C VAL A 62 -12.66 -7.88 -7.50
N PHE A 63 -13.80 -7.37 -7.98
CA PHE A 63 -13.94 -5.97 -8.34
C PHE A 63 -13.86 -5.04 -7.12
N ILE A 64 -14.48 -5.42 -5.99
CA ILE A 64 -14.37 -4.68 -4.73
C ILE A 64 -12.91 -4.62 -4.28
N LEU A 65 -12.20 -5.75 -4.30
CA LEU A 65 -10.77 -5.80 -3.99
C LEU A 65 -9.96 -4.86 -4.90
N TYR A 66 -10.19 -4.90 -6.21
CA TYR A 66 -9.54 -3.98 -7.16
C TYR A 66 -9.74 -2.52 -6.77
N LYS A 67 -10.97 -2.11 -6.44
CA LYS A 67 -11.27 -0.72 -6.04
C LYS A 67 -10.55 -0.34 -4.75
N VAL A 68 -10.53 -1.24 -3.77
CA VAL A 68 -9.84 -1.03 -2.49
C VAL A 68 -8.33 -0.91 -2.68
N ILE A 69 -7.71 -1.80 -3.46
CA ILE A 69 -6.26 -1.75 -3.74
C ILE A 69 -5.90 -0.51 -4.57
N LYS A 70 -6.72 -0.15 -5.56
CA LYS A 70 -6.51 1.09 -6.35
C LYS A 70 -6.54 2.34 -5.47
N SER A 71 -7.49 2.42 -4.54
CA SER A 71 -7.54 3.50 -3.53
C SER A 71 -6.31 3.48 -2.62
N PHE A 72 -5.88 2.30 -2.18
CA PHE A 72 -4.67 2.15 -1.38
C PHE A 72 -3.39 2.62 -2.10
N LEU A 73 -3.25 2.37 -3.40
CA LEU A 73 -2.13 2.89 -4.20
C LEU A 73 -2.07 4.43 -4.17
N LYS A 74 -3.21 5.11 -4.21
CA LYS A 74 -3.29 6.59 -4.06
C LYS A 74 -2.87 7.04 -2.67
N VAL A 75 -3.26 6.30 -1.63
CA VAL A 75 -2.79 6.52 -0.24
C VAL A 75 -1.27 6.36 -0.17
N GLY A 76 -0.72 5.28 -0.74
CA GLY A 76 0.72 5.01 -0.84
C GLY A 76 1.48 6.12 -1.56
N PHE A 77 0.95 6.59 -2.69
CA PHE A 77 1.55 7.69 -3.44
C PHE A 77 1.64 8.97 -2.61
N CYS A 78 0.66 9.22 -1.74
CA CYS A 78 0.71 10.34 -0.81
C CYS A 78 1.70 10.14 0.36
N LEU A 79 2.02 8.88 0.71
CA LEU A 79 2.98 8.52 1.76
C LEU A 79 4.45 8.71 1.34
N LYS A 80 4.77 8.56 0.05
CA LYS A 80 6.16 8.65 -0.46
C LYS A 80 6.91 9.93 -0.05
N GLY A 81 6.19 11.04 0.13
CA GLY A 81 6.75 12.33 0.55
C GLY A 81 6.68 12.64 2.05
N LYS A 82 6.18 11.71 2.88
CA LYS A 82 5.89 11.98 4.31
C LYS A 82 7.08 11.76 5.24
N SER A 83 8.08 10.97 4.83
CA SER A 83 9.32 10.71 5.59
C SER A 83 10.03 11.98 6.04
N ARG A 84 9.92 13.09 5.30
CA ARG A 84 10.53 14.38 5.65
C ARG A 84 9.91 15.07 6.88
N LYS A 85 8.69 14.70 7.25
CA LYS A 85 7.92 15.36 8.33
C LYS A 85 7.46 14.41 9.42
N TRP A 86 7.39 13.13 9.10
CA TRP A 86 6.82 12.10 9.96
C TRP A 86 7.80 10.95 10.08
N LYS A 87 7.90 10.40 11.29
CA LYS A 87 8.55 9.11 11.56
C LYS A 87 7.55 8.20 12.26
N VAL A 88 7.74 6.89 12.13
CA VAL A 88 7.04 5.93 12.98
C VAL A 88 7.59 6.02 14.39
N LYS A 89 6.76 5.78 15.41
CA LYS A 89 7.25 5.73 16.79
C LYS A 89 8.19 4.52 16.96
N GLU A 90 9.15 4.65 17.85
CA GLU A 90 9.98 3.51 18.25
C GLU A 90 9.09 2.45 18.89
N PHE A 91 9.30 1.20 18.48
CA PHE A 91 8.54 0.06 18.97
C PHE A 91 9.30 -0.59 20.11
N LEU A 92 8.64 -0.79 21.25
CA LEU A 92 9.28 -1.20 22.49
C LEU A 92 9.44 -2.73 22.66
N GLU A 93 8.85 -3.59 21.82
CA GLU A 93 8.90 -5.05 22.05
C GLU A 93 8.93 -5.95 20.78
N ASN A 94 9.81 -6.95 20.83
CA ASN A 94 9.96 -8.19 20.03
C ASN A 94 10.32 -8.15 18.53
N GLU A 95 11.53 -8.67 18.26
CA GLU A 95 12.15 -8.95 16.95
C GLU A 95 11.36 -9.96 16.08
N THR A 96 10.43 -10.72 16.65
CA THR A 96 9.72 -11.81 15.95
C THR A 96 8.77 -11.31 14.85
N LEU A 97 8.21 -10.10 14.96
CA LEU A 97 7.35 -9.51 13.92
C LEU A 97 8.12 -9.18 12.62
N PHE A 98 9.43 -8.90 12.71
CA PHE A 98 10.26 -8.61 11.55
C PHE A 98 10.38 -9.82 10.62
N GLN A 99 10.48 -11.03 11.18
CA GLN A 99 10.75 -12.28 10.43
C GLN A 99 9.62 -12.69 9.47
N LEU A 100 8.42 -12.13 9.62
CA LEU A 100 7.25 -12.46 8.79
C LEU A 100 6.91 -11.37 7.75
N SER A 101 7.68 -10.28 7.70
CA SER A 101 7.46 -9.19 6.76
C SER A 101 8.30 -9.35 5.49
N SER A 102 7.82 -8.82 4.37
CA SER A 102 8.60 -8.71 3.12
C SER A 102 9.63 -7.56 3.13
N LEU A 103 9.74 -6.85 4.25
CA LEU A 103 10.54 -5.63 4.37
C LEU A 103 11.99 -5.93 4.72
N THR A 104 12.91 -5.16 4.15
CA THR A 104 14.30 -5.16 4.63
C THR A 104 14.38 -4.49 6.01
N LYS A 105 15.51 -4.65 6.72
CA LYS A 105 15.75 -3.97 8.01
C LYS A 105 15.59 -2.45 7.90
N GLU A 106 16.15 -1.85 6.85
CA GLU A 106 16.03 -0.42 6.55
C GLU A 106 14.56 0.00 6.35
N GLU A 107 13.80 -0.80 5.60
CA GLU A 107 12.38 -0.58 5.33
C GLU A 107 11.52 -0.76 6.59
N TYR A 108 11.90 -1.67 7.49
CA TYR A 108 11.22 -1.89 8.76
C TYR A 108 11.48 -0.76 9.77
N GLU A 109 12.69 -0.19 9.78
CA GLU A 109 13.01 0.98 10.61
C GLU A 109 12.30 2.24 10.07
N ASN A 110 12.24 2.40 8.75
CA ASN A 110 11.57 3.54 8.10
C ASN A 110 10.63 3.09 6.97
N PRO A 111 9.37 2.69 7.29
CA PRO A 111 8.43 2.16 6.29
C PRO A 111 8.02 3.16 5.21
N PHE A 112 8.28 4.45 5.39
CA PHE A 112 8.01 5.45 4.34
C PHE A 112 8.91 5.26 3.10
N ILE A 113 10.12 4.70 3.25
CA ILE A 113 11.03 4.50 2.12
C ILE A 113 10.50 3.45 1.14
N VAL A 114 9.66 2.52 1.60
CA VAL A 114 9.03 1.50 0.74
C VAL A 114 8.20 2.18 -0.34
N PHE A 115 7.38 3.16 0.04
CA PHE A 115 6.58 3.94 -0.90
C PHE A 115 7.47 4.81 -1.80
N GLN A 116 8.56 5.36 -1.27
CA GLN A 116 9.50 6.13 -2.08
C GLN A 116 10.13 5.27 -3.18
N LYS A 117 10.74 4.12 -2.81
CA LYS A 117 11.37 3.19 -3.76
C LYS A 117 10.36 2.68 -4.80
N ALA A 118 9.16 2.28 -4.37
CA ALA A 118 8.11 1.82 -5.27
C ALA A 118 7.75 2.88 -6.32
N PHE A 119 7.55 4.15 -5.90
CA PHE A 119 7.15 5.22 -6.80
C PHE A 119 8.31 5.96 -7.50
N GLU A 120 9.55 5.56 -7.24
CA GLU A 120 10.74 5.92 -8.03
C GLU A 120 10.94 4.94 -9.18
N GLU A 121 10.58 3.67 -9.00
CA GLU A 121 10.70 2.63 -10.02
C GLU A 121 9.46 2.51 -10.93
N LYS A 122 8.25 2.71 -10.38
CA LYS A 122 6.99 2.64 -11.11
C LYS A 122 6.10 3.85 -10.82
N THR A 123 5.47 4.40 -11.84
CA THR A 123 4.48 5.47 -11.71
C THR A 123 3.19 4.96 -11.05
N LEU A 124 2.37 5.88 -10.52
CA LEU A 124 1.06 5.51 -9.98
C LEU A 124 0.18 4.86 -11.06
N GLU A 125 0.25 5.42 -12.28
CA GLU A 125 -0.46 4.94 -13.46
C GLU A 125 -0.05 3.51 -13.85
N GLU A 126 1.24 3.16 -13.76
CA GLU A 126 1.71 1.79 -13.98
C GLU A 126 1.20 0.81 -12.93
N PHE A 127 1.11 1.22 -11.66
CA PHE A 127 0.48 0.37 -10.63
C PHE A 127 -1.02 0.22 -10.85
N GLU A 128 -1.72 1.29 -11.25
CA GLU A 128 -3.15 1.23 -11.59
C GLU A 128 -3.42 0.36 -12.83
N LEU A 129 -2.53 0.41 -13.82
CA LEU A 129 -2.56 -0.47 -14.99
C LEU A 129 -2.35 -1.93 -14.57
N PHE A 130 -1.32 -2.21 -13.77
CA PHE A 130 -1.04 -3.54 -13.24
C PHE A 130 -2.27 -4.16 -12.56
N ILE A 131 -2.90 -3.43 -11.62
CA ILE A 131 -4.05 -3.99 -10.87
C ILE A 131 -5.28 -4.17 -11.78
N GLY A 132 -5.42 -3.33 -12.81
CA GLY A 132 -6.44 -3.47 -13.84
C GLY A 132 -6.22 -4.69 -14.75
N LEU A 133 -4.99 -4.93 -15.18
CA LEU A 133 -4.62 -6.08 -16.01
C LEU A 133 -4.88 -7.39 -15.27
N ILE A 134 -4.41 -7.51 -14.03
CA ILE A 134 -4.67 -8.75 -13.28
C ILE A 134 -6.15 -8.94 -12.96
N LEU A 135 -6.95 -7.85 -12.86
CA LEU A 135 -8.40 -7.93 -12.70
C LEU A 135 -9.04 -8.54 -13.94
N GLU A 136 -8.79 -7.92 -15.09
CA GLU A 136 -9.36 -8.34 -16.37
C GLU A 136 -9.05 -9.81 -16.63
N HIS A 137 -7.78 -10.19 -16.53
CA HIS A 137 -7.35 -11.55 -16.78
C HIS A 137 -7.86 -12.55 -15.73
N SER A 138 -7.90 -12.20 -14.44
CA SER A 138 -8.43 -13.09 -13.40
C SER A 138 -9.92 -13.40 -13.54
N LEU A 139 -10.65 -12.53 -14.24
CA LEU A 139 -12.08 -12.69 -14.53
C LEU A 139 -12.35 -13.23 -15.94
N SER A 140 -11.31 -13.48 -16.73
CA SER A 140 -11.41 -14.05 -18.06
C SER A 140 -11.34 -15.58 -18.00
N PRO A 141 -12.22 -16.31 -18.71
CA PRO A 141 -12.08 -17.76 -18.89
C PRO A 141 -11.03 -18.13 -19.96
N ILE A 142 -10.48 -17.14 -20.67
CA ILE A 142 -9.49 -17.32 -21.74
C ILE A 142 -8.10 -17.03 -21.17
N ASP A 143 -7.10 -17.80 -21.62
CA ASP A 143 -5.72 -17.55 -21.28
C ASP A 143 -5.27 -16.17 -21.78
N GLY A 144 -4.98 -15.28 -20.84
CA GLY A 144 -4.22 -14.09 -21.11
C GLY A 144 -2.83 -14.27 -20.53
N TYR A 145 -1.81 -14.25 -21.37
CA TYR A 145 -0.47 -14.02 -20.86
C TYR A 145 -0.32 -12.51 -20.66
N PRO A 146 -0.20 -11.98 -19.44
CA PRO A 146 0.12 -10.57 -19.28
C PRO A 146 1.49 -10.33 -19.91
N GLU A 147 1.51 -9.71 -21.09
CA GLU A 147 2.75 -9.39 -21.82
C GLU A 147 3.59 -8.33 -21.07
N SER A 148 2.97 -7.61 -20.13
CA SER A 148 3.58 -6.58 -19.29
C SER A 148 4.21 -7.15 -18.01
N ASP A 149 5.23 -6.48 -17.49
CA ASP A 149 5.81 -6.75 -16.17
C ASP A 149 4.79 -6.57 -15.03
N VAL A 150 4.23 -7.68 -14.56
CA VAL A 150 3.32 -7.74 -13.40
C VAL A 150 4.05 -8.12 -12.10
N THR A 151 5.28 -8.63 -12.20
CA THR A 151 6.06 -9.12 -11.04
C THR A 151 6.58 -7.96 -10.20
N THR A 152 7.20 -6.97 -10.82
CA THR A 152 7.76 -5.80 -10.12
C THR A 152 6.68 -5.02 -9.36
N PRO A 153 5.55 -4.61 -9.97
CA PRO A 153 4.50 -3.91 -9.23
C PRO A 153 3.85 -4.80 -8.16
N TYR A 154 3.75 -6.11 -8.37
CA TYR A 154 3.27 -7.03 -7.32
C TYR A 154 4.19 -7.04 -6.09
N ILE A 155 5.51 -7.18 -6.27
CA ILE A 155 6.48 -7.19 -5.17
C ILE A 155 6.40 -5.89 -4.37
N HIS A 156 6.37 -4.74 -5.07
CA HIS A 156 6.22 -3.43 -4.42
C HIS A 156 4.90 -3.30 -3.68
N LEU A 157 3.79 -3.79 -4.25
CA LEU A 157 2.49 -3.76 -3.59
C LEU A 157 2.48 -4.56 -2.29
N ILE A 158 3.05 -5.77 -2.28
CA ILE A 158 3.16 -6.59 -1.07
C ILE A 158 3.98 -5.86 0.01
N LYS A 159 5.12 -5.27 -0.36
CA LYS A 159 5.91 -4.46 0.57
C LYS A 159 5.15 -3.24 1.08
N MET A 160 4.42 -2.53 0.22
CA MET A 160 3.61 -1.38 0.61
C MET A 160 2.53 -1.75 1.63
N LEU A 161 1.89 -2.93 1.48
CA LEU A 161 0.92 -3.43 2.44
C LEU A 161 1.55 -3.71 3.82
N ASP A 162 2.71 -4.38 3.86
CA ASP A 162 3.44 -4.64 5.11
C ASP A 162 3.88 -3.31 5.76
N ALA A 163 4.41 -2.36 4.98
CA ALA A 163 4.82 -1.05 5.46
C ALA A 163 3.65 -0.23 6.02
N ALA A 164 2.49 -0.27 5.36
CA ALA A 164 1.30 0.43 5.82
C ALA A 164 0.77 -0.16 7.14
N LYS A 165 0.81 -1.49 7.30
CA LYS A 165 0.46 -2.16 8.55
C LYS A 165 1.38 -1.71 9.68
N LEU A 166 2.69 -1.64 9.41
CA LEU A 166 3.68 -1.17 10.37
C LEU A 166 3.45 0.28 10.80
N ILE A 167 3.14 1.17 9.85
CA ILE A 167 2.77 2.57 10.11
C ILE A 167 1.54 2.65 11.02
N LYS A 168 0.52 1.80 10.78
CA LYS A 168 -0.69 1.74 11.62
C LYS A 168 -0.37 1.30 13.05
N GLU A 169 0.41 0.24 13.20
CA GLU A 169 0.67 -0.40 14.50
C GLU A 169 1.57 0.42 15.41
N ARG A 170 2.67 0.95 14.87
CA ARG A 170 3.57 1.83 15.64
C ARG A 170 2.98 3.22 15.84
N GLY A 171 2.09 3.63 14.94
CA GLY A 171 1.67 5.01 14.83
C GLY A 171 2.80 5.92 14.37
N VAL A 172 2.46 7.19 14.17
CA VAL A 172 3.38 8.20 13.60
C VAL A 172 3.49 9.42 14.51
N GLU A 173 4.65 10.05 14.47
CA GLU A 173 4.92 11.31 15.15
C GLU A 173 5.61 12.30 14.21
N LYS A 174 5.40 13.59 14.46
CA LYS A 174 6.10 14.63 13.71
C LYS A 174 7.55 14.68 14.15
N ILE A 175 8.46 14.78 13.20
CA ILE A 175 9.87 15.01 13.48
C ILE A 175 9.99 16.40 14.11
N LYS A 176 10.36 16.47 15.38
CA LYS A 176 10.64 17.74 16.06
C LYS A 176 11.89 18.34 15.41
N LYS A 177 11.80 19.56 14.88
CA LYS A 177 13.00 20.33 14.54
C LYS A 177 13.68 20.67 15.86
N MET A 178 14.87 20.11 16.09
CA MET A 178 15.70 20.56 17.19
C MET A 178 16.12 22.00 16.88
N HIS A 179 15.51 22.97 17.56
CA HIS A 179 16.07 24.31 17.57
C HIS A 179 17.43 24.19 18.28
N ARG A 180 18.53 24.35 17.52
CA ARG A 180 19.84 24.63 18.11
C ARG A 180 19.79 26.02 18.72
N ILE A 181 19.27 26.12 19.93
CA ILE A 181 19.51 27.21 20.85
C ILE A 181 19.87 26.49 22.15
N ASP A 182 20.94 26.94 22.82
CA ASP A 182 21.55 26.36 24.02
C ASP A 182 22.79 25.47 23.75
N ALA A 183 23.74 26.02 23.01
CA ALA A 183 25.17 25.71 23.17
C ALA A 183 25.98 27.00 22.98
N ALA A 184 25.64 28.02 23.75
CA ALA A 184 26.42 29.25 23.92
C ALA A 184 25.95 29.95 25.19
N LYS A 185 26.29 29.36 26.35
CA LYS A 185 26.41 30.02 27.66
C LYS A 185 26.78 28.95 28.68
N GLU A 186 28.09 28.73 28.83
CA GLU A 186 28.84 28.90 30.08
C GLU A 186 30.33 28.79 29.79
#